data_AF-A0A4R8VAR4-F1
#
_entry.id   AF-A0A4R8VAR4-F1
#
_cell.length_a   1.000
_cell.length_b   1.000
_cell.length_c   1.000
_cell.angle_alpha   90.00
_cell.angle_beta   90.00
_cell.angle_gamma   90.00
#
_symmetry.space_group_name_H-M   'P 1'
#
loop_
_entity.id
_entity.type
_entity.pdbx_description
1 polymer ?
#
loop_
_entity_poly.entity_id
_entity_poly.type
_entity_poly.pdbx_seq_one_letter_code
_entity_poly.pdbx_strand_id
1 'polypeptide(L)'
;MSEHPASSTRGHGTLQRIAEPWTLVVIVTALFHFFRGAPVDGALFLIIAILLLADGMGWVRLRVPDVRLPSLATLAGCAVVLGTLLVLAPRHGVVEGLIVSAIGVFVLVVSWDAAGGPSEHTRPLRNAIILFTAVGVIGCLIEVTSYLLGLRSPEAMFEHPSISLLLDPYVDTLAGRIVFTGLWLLAGIWFLRRSRRSDLEQR
;
A
#
# COMPACT_ATOMS: atom_id res chain seq x y z
N MET A 1 31.18 12.21 46.03
CA MET A 1 29.84 11.58 45.97
C MET A 1 29.14 12.19 44.77
N SER A 2 29.35 11.62 43.58
CA SER A 2 28.87 12.15 42.30
C SER A 2 27.83 11.19 41.75
N GLU A 3 26.57 11.60 41.80
CA GLU A 3 25.45 10.82 41.26
C GLU A 3 25.43 10.90 39.73
N HIS A 4 25.38 9.73 39.09
CA HIS A 4 25.06 9.56 37.68
C HIS A 4 23.57 9.84 37.46
N PRO A 5 23.16 10.74 36.55
CA PRO A 5 21.80 10.73 36.06
C PRO A 5 21.66 9.66 34.96
N ALA A 6 20.92 8.61 35.29
CA ALA A 6 20.47 7.60 34.34
C ALA A 6 19.48 8.23 33.33
N SER A 7 19.89 8.31 32.07
CA SER A 7 19.01 8.71 30.97
C SER A 7 18.08 7.55 30.58
N SER A 8 16.89 7.48 31.18
CA SER A 8 15.82 6.59 30.72
C SER A 8 14.89 7.30 29.72
N THR A 9 15.32 7.42 28.47
CA THR A 9 14.48 7.89 27.35
C THR A 9 14.44 6.84 26.24
N ARG A 10 14.03 5.60 26.58
CA ARG A 10 13.88 4.49 25.61
C ARG A 10 12.43 4.14 25.24
N GLY A 11 11.43 4.86 25.76
CA GLY A 11 10.01 4.49 25.58
C GLY A 11 9.26 5.15 24.41
N HIS A 12 9.65 6.36 24.00
CA HIS A 12 8.85 7.15 23.04
C HIS A 12 9.09 6.77 21.57
N GLY A 13 10.27 6.24 21.23
CA GLY A 13 10.62 5.91 19.85
C GLY A 13 9.90 4.68 19.28
N THR A 14 9.55 3.70 20.13
CA THR A 14 8.94 2.44 19.68
C THR A 14 7.44 2.58 19.40
N LEU A 15 6.70 3.29 20.26
CA LEU A 15 5.28 3.58 20.05
C LEU A 15 5.04 4.48 18.83
N GLN A 16 5.92 5.45 18.60
CA GLN A 16 5.81 6.36 17.46
C GLN A 16 6.06 5.64 16.12
N ARG A 17 6.92 4.61 16.09
CA ARG A 17 7.16 3.77 14.89
C ARG A 17 6.05 2.74 14.64
N ILE A 18 5.45 2.20 15.71
CA ILE A 18 4.25 1.34 15.62
C ILE A 18 3.02 2.14 15.11
N ALA A 19 3.02 3.46 15.35
CA ALA A 19 1.95 4.38 15.00
C ALA A 19 2.20 5.17 13.71
N GLU A 20 3.02 4.65 12.77
CA GLU A 20 2.98 5.19 11.42
C GLU A 20 1.56 5.01 10.86
N PRO A 21 0.81 6.08 10.59
CA PRO A 21 -0.65 6.00 10.43
C PRO A 21 -1.10 5.10 9.28
N TRP A 22 -0.22 4.87 8.32
CA TRP A 22 -0.46 4.00 7.17
C TRP A 22 -0.40 2.50 7.53
N THR A 23 0.35 2.09 8.56
CA THR A 23 0.37 0.69 9.05
C THR A 23 -1.02 0.28 9.53
N LEU A 24 -1.74 1.19 10.19
CA LEU A 24 -3.12 0.98 10.60
C LEU A 24 -4.04 0.75 9.39
N VAL A 25 -3.86 1.51 8.31
CA VAL A 25 -4.62 1.35 7.07
C VAL A 25 -4.42 -0.07 6.50
N VAL A 26 -3.19 -0.57 6.47
CA VAL A 26 -2.88 -1.92 5.98
C VAL A 26 -3.54 -2.99 6.86
N ILE A 27 -3.50 -2.84 8.19
CA ILE A 27 -4.16 -3.77 9.13
C ILE A 27 -5.67 -3.79 8.91
N VAL A 28 -6.30 -2.61 8.86
CA VAL A 28 -7.75 -2.49 8.64
C VAL A 28 -8.14 -3.10 7.29
N THR A 29 -7.34 -2.84 6.24
CA THR A 29 -7.54 -3.42 4.91
C THR A 29 -7.46 -4.94 4.95
N ALA A 30 -6.48 -5.52 5.64
CA ALA A 30 -6.35 -6.98 5.79
C ALA A 30 -7.58 -7.60 6.45
N LEU A 31 -8.02 -7.04 7.58
CA LEU A 31 -9.20 -7.51 8.32
C LEU A 31 -10.47 -7.42 7.47
N PHE A 32 -10.63 -6.31 6.73
CA PHE A 32 -11.77 -6.14 5.83
C PHE A 32 -11.80 -7.20 4.72
N HIS A 33 -10.64 -7.54 4.15
CA HIS A 33 -10.56 -8.57 3.11
C HIS A 33 -10.93 -9.98 3.62
N PHE A 34 -10.58 -10.32 4.87
CA PHE A 34 -11.07 -11.55 5.48
C PHE A 34 -12.59 -11.52 5.70
N PHE A 35 -13.12 -10.40 6.20
CA PHE A 35 -14.55 -10.24 6.47
C PHE A 35 -15.41 -10.30 5.18
N ARG A 36 -14.92 -9.75 4.07
CA ARG A 36 -15.61 -9.78 2.77
C ARG A 36 -15.48 -11.12 2.01
N GLY A 37 -14.77 -12.10 2.56
CA GLY A 37 -14.56 -13.40 1.92
C GLY A 37 -13.46 -13.45 0.85
N ALA A 38 -12.48 -12.53 0.90
CA ALA A 38 -11.30 -12.51 0.03
C ALA A 38 -10.01 -12.88 0.82
N PRO A 39 -9.85 -14.15 1.23
CA PRO A 39 -8.81 -14.54 2.19
C PRO A 39 -7.39 -14.40 1.64
N VAL A 40 -7.19 -14.55 0.33
CA VAL A 40 -5.85 -14.43 -0.30
C VAL A 40 -5.34 -13.00 -0.18
N ASP A 41 -6.16 -12.02 -0.55
CA ASP A 41 -5.84 -10.60 -0.41
C ASP A 41 -5.62 -10.25 1.07
N GLY A 42 -6.50 -10.73 1.95
CA GLY A 42 -6.40 -10.52 3.40
C GLY A 42 -5.08 -11.03 3.96
N ALA A 43 -4.65 -12.22 3.53
CA ALA A 43 -3.36 -12.79 3.93
C ALA A 43 -2.17 -11.96 3.43
N LEU A 44 -2.20 -11.47 2.19
CA LEU A 44 -1.14 -10.62 1.64
C LEU A 44 -0.99 -9.32 2.44
N PHE A 45 -2.10 -8.60 2.67
CA PHE A 45 -2.08 -7.39 3.48
C PHE A 45 -1.65 -7.66 4.92
N LEU A 46 -2.09 -8.78 5.52
CA LEU A 46 -1.70 -9.15 6.88
C LEU A 46 -0.20 -9.44 7.00
N ILE A 47 0.39 -10.15 6.04
CA ILE A 47 1.84 -10.42 5.99
C ILE A 47 2.60 -9.10 5.94
N ILE A 48 2.19 -8.18 5.06
CA ILE A 48 2.81 -6.85 4.95
C ILE A 48 2.67 -6.08 6.28
N ALA A 49 1.49 -6.07 6.89
CA ALA A 49 1.27 -5.43 8.18
C ALA A 49 2.20 -5.97 9.28
N ILE A 50 2.34 -7.29 9.38
CA ILE A 50 3.23 -7.95 10.34
C ILE A 50 4.68 -7.56 10.08
N LEU A 51 5.13 -7.55 8.82
CA LEU A 51 6.48 -7.14 8.46
C LEU A 51 6.77 -5.69 8.87
N LEU A 52 5.82 -4.77 8.64
CA LEU A 52 5.95 -3.37 9.01
C LEU A 52 5.96 -3.14 10.52
N LEU A 53 5.11 -3.86 11.26
CA LEU A 53 5.14 -3.82 12.72
C LEU A 53 6.46 -4.38 13.26
N ALA A 54 6.95 -5.49 12.71
CA ALA A 54 8.19 -6.12 13.14
C ALA A 54 9.42 -5.24 12.85
N ASP A 55 9.45 -4.56 11.70
CA ASP A 55 10.48 -3.58 11.35
C ASP A 55 10.40 -2.32 12.24
N GLY A 56 9.19 -1.79 12.45
CA GLY A 56 8.93 -0.65 13.34
C GLY A 56 9.32 -0.89 14.80
N MET A 57 9.10 -2.11 15.30
CA MET A 57 9.56 -2.57 16.63
C MET A 57 11.06 -2.87 16.68
N GLY A 58 11.76 -2.86 15.54
CA GLY A 58 13.16 -3.24 15.42
C GLY A 58 13.45 -4.72 15.65
N TRP A 59 12.41 -5.57 15.61
CA TRP A 59 12.53 -7.03 15.74
C TRP A 59 13.17 -7.65 14.51
N VAL A 60 12.91 -7.06 13.35
CA VAL A 60 13.54 -7.43 12.09
C VAL A 60 14.28 -6.21 11.57
N ARG A 61 15.50 -6.42 11.08
CA ARG A 61 16.23 -5.42 10.30
C ARG A 61 16.30 -5.93 8.88
N LEU A 62 15.25 -5.69 8.09
CA LEU A 62 15.23 -6.07 6.69
C LEU A 62 16.24 -5.19 5.94
N ARG A 63 17.45 -5.72 5.77
CA ARG A 63 18.47 -5.12 4.90
C ARG A 63 18.19 -5.55 3.47
N VAL A 64 17.28 -4.85 2.82
CA VAL A 64 17.06 -5.02 1.40
C VAL A 64 18.26 -4.40 0.67
N PRO A 65 18.82 -5.06 -0.37
CA PRO A 65 19.89 -4.47 -1.18
C PRO A 65 19.47 -3.11 -1.72
N ASP A 66 20.42 -2.19 -1.90
CA ASP A 66 20.15 -0.93 -2.60
C ASP A 66 19.89 -1.22 -4.08
N VAL A 67 18.62 -1.47 -4.41
CA VAL A 67 18.19 -1.78 -5.77
C VAL A 67 18.10 -0.46 -6.53
N ARG A 68 18.95 -0.31 -7.55
CA ARG A 68 18.88 0.82 -8.47
C ARG A 68 17.57 0.77 -9.24
N LEU A 69 16.85 1.90 -9.24
CA LEU A 69 15.64 2.03 -10.04
C LEU A 69 15.99 1.83 -11.54
N PRO A 70 15.29 0.94 -12.26
CA PRO A 70 15.51 0.76 -13.69
C PRO A 70 15.26 2.05 -14.49
N SER A 71 15.78 2.09 -15.72
CA SER A 71 15.53 3.22 -16.62
C SER A 71 14.03 3.42 -16.89
N LEU A 72 13.61 4.64 -17.24
CA LEU A 72 12.20 4.89 -17.58
C LEU A 72 11.74 3.99 -18.73
N ALA A 73 12.58 3.77 -19.74
CA ALA A 73 12.25 2.89 -20.85
C ALA A 73 12.00 1.46 -20.39
N THR A 74 12.82 0.94 -19.47
CA THR A 74 12.63 -0.38 -18.86
C THR A 74 11.33 -0.43 -18.06
N LEU A 75 11.07 0.56 -17.20
CA LEU A 75 9.83 0.63 -16.41
C LEU A 75 8.59 0.73 -17.30
N ALA A 76 8.63 1.56 -18.35
CA ALA A 76 7.54 1.71 -19.30
C ALA A 76 7.33 0.42 -20.10
N GLY A 77 8.40 -0.24 -20.56
CA GLY A 77 8.31 -1.54 -21.23
C GLY A 77 7.70 -2.61 -20.34
N CYS A 78 8.18 -2.73 -19.09
CA CYS A 78 7.59 -3.62 -18.09
C CYS A 78 6.12 -3.29 -17.83
N ALA A 79 5.76 -2.01 -17.72
CA ALA A 79 4.38 -1.57 -17.52
C ALA A 79 3.48 -1.93 -18.70
N VAL A 80 3.96 -1.80 -19.95
CA VAL A 80 3.19 -2.24 -21.12
C VAL A 80 2.97 -3.75 -21.10
N VAL A 81 4.00 -4.54 -20.80
CA VAL A 81 3.89 -6.01 -20.74
C VAL A 81 2.96 -6.44 -19.61
N LEU A 82 3.22 -5.99 -18.38
CA LEU A 82 2.41 -6.35 -17.21
C LEU A 82 0.99 -5.79 -17.34
N GLY A 83 0.82 -4.59 -17.88
CA GLY A 83 -0.49 -4.00 -18.14
C GLY A 83 -1.29 -4.80 -19.16
N THR A 84 -0.65 -5.26 -20.24
CA THR A 84 -1.29 -6.14 -21.23
C THR A 84 -1.72 -7.45 -20.59
N LEU A 85 -0.85 -8.07 -19.78
CA LEU A 85 -1.18 -9.30 -19.06
C LEU A 85 -2.34 -9.10 -18.09
N LEU A 86 -2.39 -7.99 -17.35
CA LEU A 86 -3.49 -7.66 -16.43
C LEU A 86 -4.81 -7.43 -17.16
N VAL A 87 -4.79 -6.73 -18.29
CA VAL A 87 -5.99 -6.47 -19.09
C VAL A 87 -6.59 -7.76 -19.65
N LEU A 88 -5.73 -8.70 -20.09
CA LEU A 88 -6.12 -9.97 -20.69
C LEU A 88 -6.40 -11.08 -19.67
N ALA A 89 -5.88 -10.97 -18.44
CA ALA A 89 -6.07 -11.98 -17.41
C ALA A 89 -7.57 -12.10 -17.03
N PRO A 90 -8.04 -13.32 -16.68
CA PRO A 90 -9.33 -13.49 -16.06
C PRO A 90 -9.40 -12.68 -14.77
N ARG A 91 -10.43 -11.84 -14.69
CA ARG A 91 -10.66 -10.96 -13.55
C ARG A 91 -11.00 -11.78 -12.32
N HIS A 92 -10.45 -11.40 -11.17
CA HIS A 92 -10.51 -12.18 -9.93
C HIS A 92 -9.83 -13.56 -10.05
N GLY A 93 -8.98 -13.73 -11.07
CA GLY A 93 -8.20 -14.94 -11.29
C GLY A 93 -6.90 -14.95 -10.50
N VAL A 94 -6.35 -16.15 -10.30
CA VAL A 94 -5.06 -16.34 -9.62
C VAL A 94 -3.92 -15.62 -10.36
N VAL A 95 -3.97 -15.57 -11.69
CA VAL A 95 -2.94 -14.91 -12.53
C VAL A 95 -2.87 -13.41 -12.26
N GLU A 96 -4.02 -12.74 -12.19
CA GLU A 96 -4.11 -11.32 -11.84
C GLU A 96 -3.51 -11.07 -10.46
N GLY A 97 -3.92 -11.87 -9.47
CA GLY A 97 -3.41 -11.79 -8.10
C GLY A 97 -1.88 -11.97 -8.03
N LEU A 98 -1.32 -12.93 -8.77
CA LEU A 98 0.13 -13.14 -8.84
C LEU A 98 0.87 -11.95 -9.45
N ILE A 99 0.35 -11.36 -10.54
CA ILE A 99 0.97 -10.20 -11.20
C ILE A 99 0.94 -8.98 -10.26
N VAL A 100 -0.22 -8.68 -9.67
CA VAL A 100 -0.36 -7.55 -8.73
C VAL A 100 0.55 -7.74 -7.52
N SER A 101 0.61 -8.97 -6.98
CA SER A 101 1.50 -9.30 -5.87
C SER A 101 2.97 -9.12 -6.23
N ALA A 102 3.39 -9.57 -7.42
CA ALA A 102 4.76 -9.40 -7.90
C ALA A 102 5.13 -7.92 -8.06
N ILE A 103 4.22 -7.10 -8.58
CA ILE A 103 4.40 -5.64 -8.66
C ILE A 103 4.51 -5.05 -7.25
N GLY A 104 3.63 -5.44 -6.33
CA GLY A 104 3.66 -4.98 -4.94
C GLY A 104 4.98 -5.32 -4.23
N VAL A 105 5.46 -6.57 -4.37
CA VAL A 105 6.75 -7.02 -3.82
C VAL A 105 7.91 -6.24 -4.45
N PHE A 106 7.89 -6.02 -5.77
CA PHE A 106 8.91 -5.23 -6.44
C PHE A 106 8.96 -3.79 -5.91
N VAL A 107 7.80 -3.13 -5.81
CA VAL A 107 7.68 -1.78 -5.25
C VAL A 107 8.22 -1.78 -3.82
N LEU A 108 7.78 -2.74 -3.00
CA LEU A 108 8.21 -2.87 -1.60
C LEU A 108 9.73 -2.96 -1.51
N VAL A 109 10.35 -3.88 -2.26
CA VAL A 109 11.81 -4.08 -2.29
C VAL A 109 12.54 -2.82 -2.76
N VAL A 110 12.04 -2.16 -3.80
CA VAL A 110 12.67 -0.96 -4.36
C VAL A 110 12.49 0.26 -3.46
N SER A 111 11.39 0.35 -2.71
CA SER A 111 11.11 1.46 -1.81
C SER A 111 11.50 1.18 -0.36
N TRP A 112 12.01 -0.01 -0.04
CA TRP A 112 12.42 -0.36 1.30
C TRP A 112 13.71 0.37 1.65
N ASP A 113 13.60 1.45 2.41
CA ASP A 113 14.78 2.14 2.91
C ASP A 113 15.41 1.33 4.04
N ALA A 114 16.60 0.78 3.79
CA ALA A 114 17.38 0.03 4.78
C ALA A 114 17.91 0.93 5.92
N ALA A 115 17.88 2.25 5.75
CA ALA A 115 18.31 3.22 6.74
C ALA A 115 17.14 3.61 7.66
N GLY A 116 16.73 2.68 8.54
CA GLY A 116 15.78 2.91 9.64
C GLY A 116 16.24 3.90 10.72
N GLY A 117 16.95 4.97 10.35
CA GLY A 117 17.10 6.17 11.16
C GLY A 117 15.80 6.97 11.16
N PRO A 118 15.54 7.79 12.18
CA PRO A 118 14.43 8.74 12.13
C PRO A 118 14.67 9.70 10.95
N SER A 119 14.08 9.41 9.80
CA SER A 119 14.06 10.37 8.70
C SER A 119 13.26 11.57 9.19
N GLU A 120 13.86 12.75 9.16
CA GLU A 120 13.08 13.96 9.43
C GLU A 120 12.05 14.10 8.31
N HIS A 121 10.80 13.83 8.65
CA HIS A 121 9.69 14.01 7.73
C HIS A 121 9.64 15.47 7.29
N THR A 122 10.08 15.74 6.05
CA THR A 122 9.90 17.05 5.45
C THR A 122 8.41 17.41 5.46
N ARG A 123 8.08 18.71 5.55
CA ARG A 123 6.69 19.18 5.57
C ARG A 123 5.85 18.59 4.40
N PRO A 124 6.37 18.54 3.15
CA PRO A 124 5.67 17.89 2.04
C PRO A 124 5.44 16.39 2.24
N LEU A 125 6.44 15.64 2.74
CA LEU A 125 6.32 14.21 3.00
C LEU A 125 5.27 13.93 4.08
N ARG A 126 5.29 14.70 5.18
CA ARG A 126 4.29 14.59 6.25
C ARG A 126 2.88 14.85 5.74
N ASN A 127 2.68 15.88 4.92
CA ASN A 127 1.38 16.17 4.33
C ASN A 127 0.92 15.04 3.40
N ALA A 128 1.82 14.44 2.62
CA ALA A 128 1.50 13.27 1.81
C ALA A 128 1.08 12.08 2.68
N ILE A 129 1.84 11.75 3.73
CA ILE A 129 1.49 10.66 4.66
C ILE A 129 0.09 10.88 5.25
N ILE A 130 -0.20 12.10 5.73
CA ILE A 130 -1.52 12.42 6.30
C ILE A 130 -2.61 12.29 5.23
N LEU A 131 -2.40 12.83 4.04
CA LEU A 131 -3.38 12.78 2.95
C LEU A 131 -3.67 11.33 2.55
N PHE A 132 -2.65 10.53 2.28
CA PHE A 132 -2.82 9.14 1.86
C PHE A 132 -3.41 8.27 2.97
N THR A 133 -3.03 8.53 4.23
CA THR A 133 -3.67 7.88 5.38
C THR A 133 -5.14 8.23 5.45
N ALA A 134 -5.49 9.52 5.37
CA ALA A 134 -6.87 9.98 5.44
C ALA A 134 -7.71 9.38 4.30
N VAL A 135 -7.19 9.39 3.07
CA VAL A 135 -7.84 8.75 1.91
C VAL A 135 -8.04 7.25 2.14
N GLY A 136 -7.01 6.55 2.63
CA GLY A 136 -7.08 5.11 2.92
C GLY A 136 -8.10 4.76 4.01
N VAL A 137 -8.08 5.50 5.12
CA VAL A 137 -9.03 5.32 6.23
C VAL A 137 -10.45 5.64 5.77
N ILE A 138 -10.69 6.78 5.12
CA ILE A 138 -12.01 7.17 4.61
C ILE A 138 -12.51 6.13 3.61
N GLY A 139 -11.66 5.70 2.66
CA GLY A 139 -12.01 4.65 1.70
C GLY A 139 -12.41 3.34 2.38
N CYS A 140 -11.64 2.88 3.37
CA CYS A 140 -11.98 1.69 4.15
C CYS A 140 -13.30 1.85 4.92
N LEU A 141 -13.52 3.01 5.55
CA LEU A 141 -14.75 3.28 6.31
C LEU A 141 -15.97 3.30 5.39
N ILE A 142 -15.88 3.93 4.22
CA ILE A 142 -16.94 3.93 3.21
C ILE A 142 -17.22 2.49 2.78
N GLU A 143 -16.19 1.73 2.42
CA GLU A 143 -16.34 0.37 1.91
C GLU A 143 -16.97 -0.57 2.95
N VAL A 144 -16.50 -0.51 4.19
CA VAL A 144 -17.05 -1.29 5.32
C VAL A 144 -18.50 -0.89 5.60
N THR A 145 -18.79 0.41 5.63
CA THR A 145 -20.13 0.92 5.93
C THR A 145 -21.12 0.53 4.84
N SER A 146 -20.76 0.73 3.57
CA SER A 146 -21.57 0.31 2.42
C SER A 146 -21.83 -1.19 2.44
N TYR A 147 -20.78 -2.00 2.68
CA TYR A 147 -20.91 -3.45 2.76
C TYR A 147 -21.88 -3.87 3.89
N LEU A 148 -21.70 -3.36 5.11
CA LEU A 148 -22.54 -3.70 6.26
C LEU A 148 -24.02 -3.29 6.06
N LEU A 149 -24.25 -2.13 5.45
CA LEU A 149 -25.62 -1.68 5.13
C LEU A 149 -26.23 -2.55 4.02
N GLY A 150 -25.43 -2.97 3.04
CA GLY A 150 -25.84 -3.84 1.94
C GLY A 150 -26.13 -5.29 2.32
N LEU A 151 -25.67 -5.77 3.50
CA LEU A 151 -25.94 -7.15 3.97
C LEU A 151 -27.42 -7.42 4.30
N ARG A 152 -28.25 -6.39 4.45
CA ARG A 152 -29.63 -6.53 4.94
C ARG A 152 -30.58 -7.18 3.93
N SER A 153 -30.38 -6.90 2.65
CA SER A 153 -31.13 -7.49 1.55
C SER A 153 -30.43 -7.20 0.21
N PRO A 154 -30.77 -7.92 -0.87
CA PRO A 154 -30.26 -7.61 -2.21
C PRO A 154 -30.56 -6.17 -2.65
N GLU A 155 -31.72 -5.62 -2.28
CA GLU A 155 -32.09 -4.24 -2.58
C GLU A 155 -31.19 -3.24 -1.85
N ALA A 156 -30.87 -3.50 -0.58
CA ALA A 156 -29.98 -2.66 0.23
C ALA A 156 -28.57 -2.54 -0.37
N MET A 157 -28.12 -3.56 -1.12
CA MET A 157 -26.83 -3.53 -1.82
C MET A 157 -26.78 -2.46 -2.93
N PHE A 158 -27.91 -2.18 -3.57
CA PHE A 158 -28.02 -1.12 -4.58
C PHE A 158 -28.29 0.26 -3.98
N GLU A 159 -28.91 0.32 -2.80
CA GLU A 159 -29.11 1.57 -2.05
C GLU A 159 -27.81 2.08 -1.40
N HIS A 160 -26.93 1.15 -1.01
CA HIS A 160 -25.65 1.45 -0.35
C HIS A 160 -24.48 0.75 -1.06
N PRO A 161 -24.22 1.06 -2.34
CA PRO A 161 -23.20 0.34 -3.10
C PRO A 161 -21.80 0.66 -2.57
N SER A 162 -20.95 -0.37 -2.52
CA SER A 162 -19.53 -0.20 -2.21
C SER A 162 -18.79 0.44 -3.39
N ILE A 163 -17.63 1.04 -3.13
CA ILE A 163 -16.78 1.62 -4.19
C ILE A 163 -16.39 0.52 -5.18
N SER A 164 -16.07 -0.68 -4.69
CA SER A 164 -15.81 -1.84 -5.54
C SER A 164 -16.99 -2.15 -6.47
N LEU A 165 -18.21 -2.23 -5.93
CA LEU A 165 -19.41 -2.52 -6.72
C LEU A 165 -19.70 -1.42 -7.76
N LEU A 166 -19.45 -0.15 -7.42
CA LEU A 166 -19.60 0.96 -8.37
C LEU A 166 -18.56 0.92 -9.49
N LEU A 167 -17.35 0.47 -9.17
CA LEU A 167 -16.26 0.41 -10.14
C LEU A 167 -16.40 -0.80 -11.07
N ASP A 168 -16.98 -1.90 -10.57
CA ASP A 168 -17.15 -3.17 -11.28
C ASP A 168 -17.59 -3.06 -12.73
N PRO A 169 -18.70 -2.38 -13.09
CA PRO A 169 -19.16 -2.31 -14.47
C PRO A 169 -18.16 -1.60 -15.40
N TYR A 170 -17.39 -0.64 -14.88
CA TYR A 170 -16.38 0.06 -15.66
C TYR A 170 -15.19 -0.84 -15.93
N VAL A 171 -14.64 -1.47 -14.88
CA VAL A 171 -13.47 -2.37 -15.00
C VAL A 171 -13.82 -3.74 -15.57
N ASP A 172 -15.10 -4.05 -15.80
CA ASP A 172 -15.46 -5.28 -16.50
C ASP A 172 -15.31 -5.16 -18.02
N THR A 173 -15.39 -3.94 -18.56
CA THR A 173 -15.16 -3.70 -19.98
C THR A 173 -13.67 -3.69 -20.32
N LEU A 174 -13.31 -4.16 -21.53
CA LEU A 174 -11.94 -4.12 -22.01
C LEU A 174 -11.36 -2.70 -21.98
N ALA A 175 -12.14 -1.71 -22.43
CA ALA A 175 -11.72 -0.31 -22.44
C ALA A 175 -11.48 0.22 -21.01
N GLY A 176 -12.38 -0.07 -20.08
CA GLY A 176 -12.21 0.37 -18.68
C GLY A 176 -11.01 -0.28 -18.00
N ARG A 177 -10.72 -1.56 -18.28
CA ARG A 177 -9.47 -2.22 -17.81
C ARG A 177 -8.23 -1.52 -18.34
N ILE A 178 -8.17 -1.23 -19.65
CA ILE A 178 -7.03 -0.54 -20.26
C ILE A 178 -6.79 0.80 -19.57
N VAL A 179 -7.85 1.60 -19.40
CA VAL A 179 -7.76 2.92 -18.76
C VAL A 179 -7.33 2.78 -17.31
N PHE A 180 -7.98 1.93 -16.54
CA PHE A 180 -7.72 1.76 -15.11
C PHE A 180 -6.29 1.24 -14.86
N THR A 181 -5.91 0.13 -15.50
CA THR A 181 -4.57 -0.45 -15.38
C THR A 181 -3.50 0.52 -15.88
N GLY A 182 -3.75 1.23 -16.98
CA GLY A 182 -2.84 2.25 -17.51
C GLY A 182 -2.60 3.39 -16.52
N LEU A 183 -3.66 3.97 -15.97
CA LEU A 183 -3.56 5.02 -14.95
C LEU A 183 -2.86 4.54 -13.69
N TRP A 184 -3.16 3.33 -13.22
CA TRP A 184 -2.55 2.73 -12.04
C TRP A 184 -1.03 2.53 -12.21
N LEU A 185 -0.59 1.98 -13.34
CA LEU A 185 0.83 1.79 -13.63
C LEU A 185 1.58 3.12 -13.81
N LEU A 186 0.97 4.09 -14.49
CA LEU A 186 1.54 5.43 -14.66
C LEU A 186 1.71 6.15 -13.32
N ALA A 187 0.71 6.06 -12.44
CA ALA A 187 0.78 6.60 -11.08
C ALA A 187 1.92 5.93 -10.30
N GLY A 188 2.03 4.60 -10.36
CA GLY A 188 3.10 3.84 -9.70
C GLY A 188 4.50 4.26 -10.16
N ILE A 189 4.72 4.35 -11.48
CA ILE A 189 5.99 4.84 -12.04
C ILE A 189 6.28 6.27 -11.57
N TRP A 190 5.26 7.14 -11.59
CA TRP A 190 5.42 8.53 -11.15
C TRP A 190 5.84 8.62 -9.68
N PHE A 191 5.20 7.86 -8.78
CA PHE A 191 5.56 7.81 -7.36
C PHE A 191 6.98 7.29 -7.14
N LEU A 192 7.34 6.16 -7.76
CA LEU A 192 8.68 5.57 -7.64
C LEU A 192 9.77 6.56 -8.06
N ARG A 193 9.56 7.27 -9.18
CA ARG A 193 10.54 8.24 -9.67
C ARG A 193 10.60 9.49 -8.82
N ARG A 194 9.46 9.96 -8.31
CA ARG A 194 9.42 11.14 -7.44
C ARG A 194 10.16 10.87 -6.13
N SER A 195 9.92 9.72 -5.51
CA SER A 195 10.63 9.30 -4.30
C SER A 195 12.15 9.27 -4.51
N ARG A 196 12.64 8.63 -5.58
CA ARG A 196 14.10 8.56 -5.84
C ARG A 196 14.76 9.88 -6.21
N ARG A 197 14.04 10.83 -6.81
CA ARG A 197 14.59 12.19 -7.04
C ARG A 197 14.83 12.92 -5.73
N SER A 198 13.91 12.78 -4.78
CA SER A 198 14.04 13.40 -3.45
C SER A 198 15.24 12.86 -2.68
N ASP A 199 15.56 11.57 -2.80
CA ASP A 199 16.74 10.96 -2.16
C ASP A 199 18.08 11.50 -2.71
N LEU A 200 18.12 11.86 -4.00
CA LEU A 200 19.31 12.41 -4.66
C LEU A 200 19.54 13.88 -4.31
N GLU A 201 18.48 14.67 -4.11
CA GLU A 201 18.58 16.08 -3.72
C GLU A 201 19.01 16.28 -2.26
N GLN A 202 18.93 15.23 -1.43
CA GLN A 202 19.29 15.26 -0.01
C GLN A 202 20.73 14.78 0.28
N ARG A 203 21.46 14.27 -0.73
CA ARG A 203 22.86 13.83 -0.62
C ARG A 203 23.82 14.88 -1.16
#